data_AF-A0A0G1IIJ7-F1
#
_entry.id   AF-A0A0G1IIJ7-F1
#
_cell.length_a   1.000
_cell.length_b   1.000
_cell.length_c   1.000
_cell.angle_alpha   90.00
_cell.angle_beta   90.00
_cell.angle_gamma   90.00
#
_symmetry.space_group_name_H-M   'P 1'
#
loop_
_entity.id
_entity.type
_entity.pdbx_description
1 polymer ?
#
loop_
_entity_poly.entity_id
_entity_poly.type
_entity_poly.pdbx_seq_one_letter_code
_entity_poly.pdbx_strand_id
1 'polypeptide(L)'
;MYFLHIRDAIILLEQWTKHTTLSDLKSDEKLESAVIRQLEIIGEAARHISKESKLETPEIPWEPIVGIRNRLIHGYFSINLEKVWRVIKKDIPKLKIQIYSLLETLEKEE
;
A
#
# COMPACT_ATOMS: atom_id res chain seq x y z
N MET A 1 -14.25 -3.12 6.80
CA MET A 1 -13.68 -4.28 6.05
C MET A 1 -12.49 -3.88 5.16
N TYR A 2 -12.62 -2.99 4.17
CA TYR A 2 -11.51 -2.65 3.26
C TYR A 2 -10.34 -1.87 3.91
N PHE A 3 -10.60 -0.95 4.84
CA PHE A 3 -9.55 -0.26 5.58
C PHE A 3 -8.66 -1.24 6.38
N LEU A 4 -9.26 -2.31 6.91
CA LEU A 4 -8.52 -3.37 7.61
C LEU A 4 -7.60 -4.14 6.65
N HIS A 5 -8.06 -4.44 5.43
CA HIS A 5 -7.19 -5.08 4.43
C HIS A 5 -5.98 -4.19 4.06
N ILE A 6 -6.19 -2.87 3.96
CA ILE A 6 -5.07 -1.93 3.73
C ILE A 6 -4.11 -1.97 4.92
N ARG A 7 -4.62 -1.88 6.15
CA ARG A 7 -3.81 -1.97 7.37
C ARG A 7 -3.00 -3.26 7.42
N ASP A 8 -3.63 -4.40 7.19
CA ASP A 8 -2.99 -5.72 7.31
C ASP A 8 -1.90 -5.90 6.24
N ALA A 9 -2.15 -5.44 5.02
CA ALA A 9 -1.13 -5.41 3.95
C ALA A 9 0.06 -4.50 4.30
N ILE A 10 -0.20 -3.33 4.92
CA ILE A 10 0.85 -2.42 5.41
C ILE A 10 1.71 -3.09 6.49
N ILE A 11 1.10 -3.80 7.44
CA ILE A 11 1.81 -4.51 8.50
C ILE A 11 2.79 -5.52 7.90
N LEU A 12 2.34 -6.34 6.93
CA LEU A 12 3.18 -7.32 6.26
C LEU A 12 4.34 -6.65 5.50
N LEU A 13 4.05 -5.59 4.75
CA LEU A 13 5.08 -4.82 4.05
C LEU A 13 6.14 -4.26 5.00
N GLU A 14 5.74 -3.69 6.14
CA GLU A 14 6.68 -3.19 7.13
C GLU A 14 7.52 -4.32 7.74
N GLN A 15 6.89 -5.44 8.12
CA GLN A 15 7.58 -6.58 8.71
C GLN A 15 8.67 -7.14 7.77
N TRP A 16 8.33 -7.36 6.50
CA TRP A 16 9.26 -7.96 5.54
C TRP A 16 10.33 -7.00 5.03
N THR A 17 10.12 -5.69 5.17
CA THR A 17 11.06 -4.68 4.63
C THR A 17 11.80 -3.89 5.70
N LYS A 18 11.57 -4.17 6.99
CA LYS A 18 12.19 -3.46 8.12
C LYS A 18 13.72 -3.50 8.10
N HIS A 19 14.29 -4.67 7.82
CA HIS A 19 15.74 -4.92 7.84
C HIS A 19 16.29 -5.30 6.47
N THR A 20 15.58 -4.88 5.42
CA THR A 20 15.84 -5.26 4.03
C THR A 20 16.34 -4.04 3.27
N THR A 21 17.18 -4.26 2.28
CA THR A 21 17.64 -3.25 1.32
C THR A 21 16.96 -3.41 -0.04
N LEU A 22 17.11 -2.41 -0.92
CA LEU A 22 16.71 -2.56 -2.32
C LEU A 22 17.45 -3.72 -3.01
N SER A 23 18.70 -4.00 -2.63
CA SER A 23 19.46 -5.11 -3.21
C SER A 23 18.84 -6.45 -2.85
N ASP A 24 18.45 -6.62 -1.59
CA ASP A 24 17.79 -7.85 -1.12
C ASP A 24 16.46 -8.07 -1.86
N LEU A 25 15.67 -7.00 -2.03
CA LEU A 25 14.43 -7.04 -2.81
C LEU A 25 14.69 -7.43 -4.28
N LYS A 26 15.78 -6.96 -4.89
CA LYS A 26 16.16 -7.30 -6.28
C LYS A 26 16.69 -8.73 -6.43
N SER A 27 17.21 -9.34 -5.36
CA SER A 27 17.82 -10.67 -5.39
C SER A 27 16.93 -11.79 -4.85
N ASP A 28 15.81 -11.46 -4.21
CA ASP A 28 14.84 -12.42 -3.65
C ASP A 28 13.48 -12.29 -4.36
N GLU A 29 13.25 -13.18 -5.33
CA GLU A 29 12.02 -13.23 -6.13
C GLU A 29 10.77 -13.50 -5.27
N LYS A 30 10.91 -14.22 -4.14
CA LYS A 30 9.80 -14.47 -3.22
C LYS A 30 9.42 -13.19 -2.50
N LEU A 31 10.42 -12.44 -2.02
CA LEU A 31 10.21 -11.17 -1.37
C LEU A 31 9.63 -10.13 -2.33
N GLU A 32 10.16 -10.05 -3.55
CA GLU A 32 9.62 -9.24 -4.64
C GLU A 32 8.13 -9.55 -4.85
N SER A 33 7.80 -10.82 -5.10
CA SER A 33 6.43 -11.26 -5.37
C SER A 33 5.50 -10.95 -4.20
N ALA A 34 5.95 -11.22 -2.97
CA ALA A 34 5.17 -10.95 -1.76
C ALA A 34 4.88 -9.46 -1.59
N VAL A 35 5.89 -8.61 -1.79
CA VAL A 35 5.77 -7.15 -1.71
C VAL A 35 4.81 -6.61 -2.76
N ILE A 36 4.97 -7.01 -4.02
CA ILE A 36 4.09 -6.59 -5.11
C ILE A 36 2.65 -6.97 -4.80
N ARG A 37 2.42 -8.20 -4.34
CA ARG A 37 1.09 -8.69 -4.00
C ARG A 37 0.42 -7.84 -2.93
N GLN A 38 1.14 -7.42 -1.89
CA GLN A 38 0.54 -6.56 -0.86
C GLN A 38 0.23 -5.15 -1.37
N LEU A 39 1.07 -4.60 -2.25
CA LEU A 39 0.77 -3.32 -2.90
C LEU A 39 -0.48 -3.41 -3.80
N GLU A 40 -0.68 -4.54 -4.49
CA GLU A 40 -1.92 -4.80 -5.25
C GLU A 40 -3.14 -4.89 -4.35
N ILE A 41 -3.04 -5.59 -3.21
CA ILE A 41 -4.13 -5.69 -2.23
C ILE A 41 -4.52 -4.31 -1.71
N ILE A 42 -3.55 -3.44 -1.42
CA ILE A 42 -3.82 -2.06 -1.00
C ILE A 42 -4.59 -1.30 -2.08
N GLY A 43 -4.14 -1.37 -3.34
CA GLY A 43 -4.81 -0.68 -4.45
C GLY A 43 -6.22 -1.20 -4.69
N GLU A 44 -6.41 -2.52 -4.62
CA GLU A 44 -7.71 -3.16 -4.81
C GLU A 44 -8.69 -2.86 -3.67
N ALA A 45 -8.21 -2.86 -2.42
CA ALA A 45 -9.03 -2.45 -1.29
C ALA A 45 -9.43 -0.97 -1.42
N ALA A 46 -8.48 -0.09 -1.79
CA ALA A 46 -8.75 1.33 -2.03
C ALA A 46 -9.80 1.57 -3.12
N ARG A 47 -9.82 0.71 -4.16
CA ARG A 47 -10.81 0.79 -5.24
C ARG A 47 -12.23 0.57 -4.75
N HIS A 48 -12.42 -0.31 -3.76
CA HIS A 48 -13.73 -0.69 -3.23
C HIS A 48 -14.22 0.16 -2.06
N ILE A 49 -13.40 1.06 -1.53
CA ILE A 49 -13.88 2.06 -0.56
C ILE A 49 -14.93 2.95 -1.25
N SER A 50 -16.03 3.18 -0.55
CA SER A 50 -17.18 3.97 -1.02
C SER A 50 -16.76 5.41 -1.34
N LYS A 51 -17.58 6.09 -2.16
CA LYS A 51 -17.29 7.48 -2.53
C LYS A 51 -17.41 8.40 -1.31
N GLU A 52 -18.39 8.13 -0.47
CA GLU A 52 -18.69 8.86 0.76
C GLU A 52 -17.47 8.83 1.69
N SER A 53 -16.94 7.66 2.01
CA SER A 53 -15.77 7.56 2.89
C SER A 53 -14.50 8.16 2.28
N LYS A 54 -14.36 8.14 0.95
CA LYS A 54 -13.27 8.85 0.26
C LYS A 54 -13.38 10.36 0.37
N LEU A 55 -14.61 10.89 0.33
CA LEU A 55 -14.88 12.32 0.49
C LEU A 55 -14.66 12.79 1.92
N GLU A 56 -14.91 11.92 2.91
CA GLU A 56 -14.66 12.18 4.33
C GLU A 56 -13.17 12.10 4.70
N THR A 57 -12.34 11.50 3.84
CA THR A 57 -10.88 11.34 4.06
C THR A 57 -10.05 11.90 2.89
N PRO A 58 -10.21 13.19 2.54
CA PRO A 58 -9.58 13.79 1.38
C PRO A 58 -8.05 13.89 1.48
N GLU A 59 -7.49 13.77 2.69
CA GLU A 59 -6.05 13.73 2.93
C GLU A 59 -5.39 12.44 2.41
N ILE A 60 -6.16 11.36 2.27
CA ILE A 60 -5.67 10.10 1.72
C ILE A 60 -5.70 10.18 0.19
N PRO A 61 -4.57 9.98 -0.50
CA PRO A 61 -4.50 10.08 -1.96
C PRO A 61 -5.08 8.83 -2.63
N TRP A 62 -6.40 8.64 -2.55
CA TRP A 62 -7.10 7.44 -3.03
C TRP A 62 -6.83 7.11 -4.49
N GLU A 63 -6.89 8.11 -5.38
CA GLU A 63 -6.65 7.91 -6.82
C GLU A 63 -5.23 7.38 -7.12
N PRO A 64 -4.16 8.00 -6.60
CA PRO A 64 -2.81 7.41 -6.64
C PRO A 64 -2.69 5.98 -6.09
N ILE A 65 -3.44 5.64 -5.03
CA ILE A 65 -3.37 4.32 -4.39
C ILE A 65 -4.07 3.27 -5.26
N VAL A 66 -5.24 3.59 -5.81
CA VAL A 66 -5.95 2.70 -6.76
C VAL A 66 -5.08 2.44 -8.00
N GLY A 67 -4.38 3.47 -8.49
CA GLY A 67 -3.48 3.38 -9.63
C GLY A 67 -2.11 2.73 -9.35
N ILE A 68 -1.88 2.15 -8.17
CA ILE A 68 -0.55 1.67 -7.78
C ILE A 68 -0.01 0.60 -8.74
N ARG A 69 -0.83 -0.36 -9.17
CA ARG A 69 -0.43 -1.40 -10.13
C ARG A 69 0.11 -0.80 -11.44
N ASN A 70 -0.59 0.20 -11.98
CA ASN A 70 -0.18 0.89 -13.21
C ASN A 70 1.11 1.69 -13.02
N ARG A 71 1.40 2.14 -11.79
CA ARG A 71 2.62 2.88 -11.46
C ARG A 71 3.84 1.97 -11.27
N LEU A 72 3.62 0.72 -10.86
CA LEU A 72 4.69 -0.26 -10.61
C LEU A 72 5.11 -1.00 -11.90
N ILE A 73 4.15 -1.26 -12.80
CA ILE A 73 4.39 -1.91 -14.08
C ILE A 73 4.98 -0.88 -15.07
N HIS A 74 6.19 -1.13 -15.56
CA HIS A 74 6.81 -0.35 -16.62
C HIS A 74 6.90 -1.16 -17.90
N GLY A 75 5.97 -0.90 -18.83
CA GLY A 75 5.89 -1.69 -20.07
C GLY A 75 5.44 -3.14 -19.80
N TYR A 76 5.16 -3.86 -20.87
CA TYR A 76 4.43 -5.13 -20.84
C TYR A 76 5.13 -6.27 -20.06
N PHE A 77 6.39 -6.09 -19.60
CA PHE A 77 7.22 -7.20 -19.07
C PHE A 77 8.16 -6.89 -17.87
N SER A 78 8.26 -5.67 -17.33
CA SER A 78 9.15 -5.44 -16.17
C SER A 78 8.59 -4.51 -15.09
N ILE A 79 8.78 -4.92 -13.84
CA ILE A 79 8.41 -4.14 -12.65
C ILE A 79 9.60 -3.27 -12.27
N ASN A 80 9.35 -1.98 -12.04
CA ASN A 80 10.40 -1.09 -11.58
C ASN A 80 10.55 -1.21 -10.06
N LEU A 81 11.44 -2.10 -9.62
CA LEU A 81 11.69 -2.36 -8.20
C LEU A 81 12.21 -1.14 -7.42
N GLU A 82 12.82 -0.17 -8.09
CA GLU A 82 13.23 1.09 -7.44
C GLU A 82 12.03 1.95 -7.09
N LYS A 83 11.01 1.98 -7.98
CA LYS A 83 9.73 2.63 -7.69
C LYS A 83 8.97 1.90 -6.59
N VAL A 84 8.93 0.57 -6.64
CA VAL A 84 8.34 -0.28 -5.57
C VAL A 84 8.98 0.08 -4.23
N TRP A 85 10.31 0.07 -4.16
CA TRP A 85 11.04 0.37 -2.93
C TRP A 85 10.79 1.78 -2.43
N ARG A 86 10.74 2.77 -3.33
CA ARG A 86 10.38 4.14 -2.97
C ARG A 86 8.99 4.22 -2.35
N VAL A 87 8.00 3.56 -2.95
CA VAL A 87 6.62 3.53 -2.41
C VAL A 87 6.63 2.95 -1.00
N ILE A 88 7.32 1.83 -0.78
CA ILE A 88 7.42 1.19 0.54
C ILE A 88 8.08 2.10 1.58
N LYS A 89 9.14 2.84 1.21
CA LYS A 89 9.89 3.66 2.17
C LYS A 89 9.35 5.07 2.36
N LYS A 90 8.57 5.60 1.41
CA LYS A 90 8.10 6.99 1.43
C LYS A 90 6.58 7.13 1.58
N ASP A 91 5.82 6.28 0.92
CA ASP A 91 4.37 6.43 0.78
C ASP A 91 3.61 5.54 1.77
N ILE A 92 4.03 4.28 1.92
CA ILE A 92 3.42 3.33 2.87
C ILE A 92 3.43 3.83 4.33
N PRO A 93 4.51 4.42 4.87
CA PRO A 93 4.50 4.93 6.24
C PRO A 93 3.50 6.07 6.45
N LYS A 94 3.27 6.89 5.41
CA LYS A 94 2.27 7.97 5.46
C LYS A 94 0.87 7.39 5.43
N LEU A 95 0.61 6.47 4.49
CA LEU A 95 -0.67 5.79 4.38
C LEU A 95 -1.03 5.05 5.68
N LYS A 96 -0.04 4.43 6.33
CA LYS A 96 -0.21 3.81 7.64
C LYS A 96 -0.82 4.77 8.65
N ILE A 97 -0.20 5.94 8.85
CA ILE A 97 -0.67 6.93 9.83
C ILE A 97 -2.13 7.31 9.54
N GLN A 98 -2.45 7.55 8.27
CA GLN A 98 -3.79 7.94 7.85
C GLN A 98 -4.82 6.84 8.10
N ILE A 99 -4.50 5.59 7.75
CA ILE A 99 -5.40 4.44 7.93
C ILE A 99 -5.62 4.14 9.42
N TYR A 100 -4.58 4.22 10.24
CA TYR A 100 -4.74 4.02 11.69
C TYR A 100 -5.58 5.14 12.32
N SER A 101 -5.33 6.40 11.97
CA SER A 101 -6.14 7.52 12.45
C SER A 101 -7.61 7.38 12.06
N LEU A 102 -7.88 6.92 10.83
CA LEU A 102 -9.23 6.69 10.36
C LEU A 102 -9.93 5.56 11.14
N LEU A 103 -9.24 4.44 11.35
CA LEU A 103 -9.79 3.31 12.11
C LEU A 103 -10.08 3.70 13.56
N GLU A 104 -9.21 4.49 14.20
CA GLU A 104 -9.45 4.99 15.56
C GLU A 104 -10.67 5.93 15.65
N THR A 105 -10.93 6.72 14.61
CA THR A 105 -12.13 7.57 14.56
C THR A 105 -13.38 6.72 14.43
N LEU A 106 -13.37 5.72 13.54
CA LEU A 106 -14.52 4.82 13.33
C LEU A 106 -14.86 4.00 14.59
N GLU A 107 -13.85 3.55 15.33
CA GLU A 107 -14.04 2.82 16.60
C GLU A 107 -14.62 3.69 17.74
N LYS A 108 -14.50 5.02 17.65
CA LYS A 108 -15.06 5.96 18.65
C LYS A 108 -16.49 6.40 18.33
N GLU A 109 -16.94 6.18 17.10
CA GLU A 109 -18.28 6.51 16.62
C GLU A 109 -19.27 5.35 16.78
N GLU A 110 -18.79 4.13 17.05
CA GLU A 110 -19.55 2.94 17.47
C GLU A 110 -19.76 2.87 19.00
#